data_AF-A0A3D8M5J5-F1
#
_entry.id   AF-A0A3D8M5J5-F1
#
_cell.length_a   1.000
_cell.length_b   1.000
_cell.length_c   1.000
_cell.angle_alpha   90.00
_cell.angle_beta   90.00
_cell.angle_gamma   90.00
#
_symmetry.space_group_name_H-M   'P 1'
#
loop_
_entity.id
_entity.type
_entity.pdbx_description
1 polymer ?
#
loop_
_entity_poly.entity_id
_entity_poly.type
_entity_poly.pdbx_seq_one_letter_code
_entity_poly.pdbx_strand_id
1 'polypeptide(L)'
;MAVTAMNRLGVFHTLAINSGRHSKLRTSALTNQEDLNCMISQFIHLEEYGYVHLSNKRPSIFNILKEAGREPNYCKHVKNARRPVILEGMSPECIDEELRELVRNIKHNGRKIRKDSKVVIGGVASFPVRTNSINSKGELIDWCSDTLIFLKKEFGKSFKSAVLHMDEEYPHIHFYCYCEDTLRLDGFHPAYLEKKKEKVKRKKKQAFKKGLCLFLDRYHSDVSSSFGHKRYNKKRRRLDRDSYLGLKEVENEIDNKREELERLNIKFNKLKNSYLYLRSFIKNIKVKAKYAYRKNRLSV
;
A
#
# COMPACT_ATOMS: atom_id res chain seq x y z
N MET A 1 27.29 -35.68 36.88
CA MET A 1 26.09 -36.52 37.10
C MET A 1 25.01 -36.07 36.14
N ALA A 2 24.52 -37.01 35.31
CA ALA A 2 23.26 -37.06 34.51
C ALA A 2 22.79 -35.76 33.82
N VAL A 3 22.71 -35.61 32.48
CA VAL A 3 22.14 -36.43 31.39
C VAL A 3 20.63 -36.74 31.55
N THR A 4 19.92 -36.42 30.47
CA THR A 4 18.73 -37.07 29.87
C THR A 4 17.32 -36.44 29.99
N ALA A 5 16.74 -36.25 28.79
CA ALA A 5 15.41 -36.69 28.34
C ALA A 5 14.16 -35.90 28.84
N MET A 6 13.09 -35.72 28.06
CA MET A 6 12.65 -36.41 26.84
C MET A 6 11.51 -35.65 26.13
N ASN A 7 11.56 -35.71 24.80
CA ASN A 7 10.44 -35.71 23.85
C ASN A 7 9.09 -36.20 24.39
N ARG A 8 7.98 -35.60 23.91
CA ARG A 8 6.82 -36.36 23.41
C ARG A 8 6.11 -35.64 22.26
N LEU A 9 6.24 -36.28 21.10
CA LEU A 9 5.44 -36.16 19.88
C LEU A 9 4.15 -37.00 19.99
N GLY A 10 3.17 -36.68 19.14
CA GLY A 10 2.04 -37.55 18.74
C GLY A 10 0.76 -37.30 19.53
N VAL A 11 -0.44 -37.22 18.94
CA VAL A 11 -0.99 -38.22 18.02
C VAL A 11 -2.01 -37.58 17.05
N PHE A 12 -1.89 -37.99 15.79
CA PHE A 12 -2.84 -37.86 14.69
C PHE A 12 -4.14 -38.63 14.98
N HIS A 13 -5.30 -38.05 14.63
CA HIS A 13 -6.43 -38.88 14.21
C HIS A 13 -7.10 -38.35 12.95
N THR A 14 -7.00 -39.21 11.94
CA THR A 14 -7.67 -39.28 10.67
C THR A 14 -9.18 -39.36 10.85
N LEU A 15 -9.96 -38.64 10.05
CA LEU A 15 -11.30 -39.10 9.66
C LEU A 15 -11.59 -38.67 8.22
N ALA A 16 -11.92 -39.68 7.43
CA ALA A 16 -12.03 -39.66 5.99
C ALA A 16 -13.36 -39.05 5.49
N ILE A 17 -13.25 -38.46 4.30
CA ILE A 17 -14.15 -38.56 3.13
C ILE A 17 -15.57 -39.07 3.43
N ASN A 18 -16.56 -38.22 3.20
CA ASN A 18 -17.82 -38.72 2.64
C ASN A 18 -18.41 -37.75 1.60
N SER A 19 -18.66 -38.32 0.43
CA SER A 19 -19.25 -37.74 -0.76
C SER A 19 -20.76 -37.56 -0.62
N GLY A 20 -21.30 -36.41 -1.00
CA GLY A 20 -22.74 -36.20 -1.08
C GLY A 20 -23.12 -34.96 -1.89
N ARG A 21 -23.37 -35.16 -3.20
CA ARG A 21 -24.11 -34.19 -4.02
C ARG A 21 -25.52 -34.07 -3.47
N HIS A 22 -25.94 -32.87 -3.09
CA HIS A 22 -27.33 -32.45 -3.31
C HIS A 22 -27.38 -30.94 -3.60
N SER A 23 -27.68 -30.66 -4.87
CA SER A 23 -28.12 -29.40 -5.41
C SER A 23 -29.41 -28.91 -4.73
N LYS A 24 -29.38 -27.74 -4.12
CA LYS A 24 -30.56 -26.85 -4.03
C LYS A 24 -30.10 -25.40 -4.19
N LEU A 25 -30.26 -24.91 -5.42
CA LEU A 25 -30.33 -23.49 -5.76
C LEU A 25 -31.38 -22.84 -4.85
N ARG A 26 -30.95 -21.90 -4.00
CA ARG A 26 -31.82 -20.88 -3.42
C ARG A 26 -31.42 -19.55 -4.03
N THR A 27 -32.16 -19.20 -5.06
CA THR A 27 -32.30 -17.85 -5.60
C THR A 27 -33.00 -16.97 -4.56
N SER A 28 -32.33 -15.93 -4.08
CA SER A 28 -33.00 -14.72 -3.62
C SER A 28 -32.01 -13.56 -3.46
N ALA A 29 -32.12 -12.59 -4.36
CA ALA A 29 -31.69 -11.20 -4.22
C ALA A 29 -30.19 -10.92 -3.94
N LEU A 30 -29.34 -11.17 -4.94
CA LEU A 30 -28.06 -10.49 -5.08
C LEU A 30 -28.30 -9.19 -5.86
N THR A 31 -28.64 -8.12 -5.14
CA THR A 31 -28.67 -6.77 -5.71
C THR A 31 -27.28 -6.16 -5.63
N ASN A 32 -26.59 -6.14 -6.77
CA ASN A 32 -25.66 -5.08 -7.23
C ASN A 32 -24.79 -4.38 -6.16
N GLN A 33 -24.02 -5.15 -5.39
CA GLN A 33 -23.00 -4.60 -4.47
C GLN A 33 -21.57 -5.00 -4.86
N GLU A 34 -21.41 -5.83 -5.90
CA GLU A 34 -20.10 -6.33 -6.35
C GLU A 34 -19.34 -5.38 -7.31
N ASP A 35 -20.01 -4.37 -7.87
CA ASP A 35 -19.43 -3.49 -8.90
C ASP A 35 -18.87 -2.15 -8.38
N LEU A 36 -18.93 -1.88 -7.07
CA LEU A 36 -18.40 -0.65 -6.46
C LEU A 36 -17.25 -0.88 -5.46
N ASN A 37 -16.65 -2.07 -5.49
CA ASN A 37 -15.33 -2.31 -4.92
C ASN A 37 -14.28 -1.98 -5.98
N CYS A 38 -13.80 -0.74 -5.99
CA CYS A 38 -12.48 -0.43 -6.54
C CYS A 38 -11.49 -1.29 -5.75
N MET A 39 -11.21 -2.49 -6.24
CA MET A 39 -10.42 -3.46 -5.51
C MET A 39 -9.02 -2.90 -5.30
N ILE A 40 -8.69 -2.73 -4.04
CA ILE A 40 -7.40 -2.29 -3.51
C ILE A 40 -6.29 -3.09 -4.21
N SER A 41 -5.43 -2.41 -4.96
CA SER A 41 -4.36 -3.03 -5.75
C SER A 41 -3.00 -2.58 -5.23
N GLN A 42 -1.98 -3.43 -5.36
CA GLN A 42 -0.63 -3.04 -4.99
C GLN A 42 -0.17 -1.80 -5.77
N PHE A 43 0.66 -0.97 -5.13
CA PHE A 43 1.41 0.06 -5.80
C PHE A 43 2.85 0.01 -5.32
N ILE A 44 3.76 -0.32 -6.24
CA ILE A 44 5.19 -0.14 -6.07
C ILE A 44 5.80 0.24 -7.41
N HIS A 45 6.68 1.22 -7.41
CA HIS A 45 7.30 1.76 -8.61
C HIS A 45 8.81 1.96 -8.41
N LEU A 46 9.56 1.82 -9.50
CA LEU A 46 10.99 2.11 -9.57
C LEU A 46 11.21 3.20 -10.61
N GLU A 47 11.89 4.28 -10.22
CA GLU A 47 12.36 5.32 -11.13
C GLU A 47 13.88 5.48 -11.05
N GLU A 48 14.49 5.75 -12.20
CA GLU A 48 15.95 5.89 -12.34
C GLU A 48 16.36 7.37 -12.40
N TYR A 49 17.14 7.79 -11.42
CA TYR A 49 17.61 9.17 -11.31
C TYR A 49 19.09 9.32 -11.65
N GLY A 50 19.41 10.44 -12.29
CA GLY A 50 20.78 10.90 -12.46
C GLY A 50 21.11 11.96 -11.41
N TYR A 51 22.40 12.28 -11.27
CA TYR A 51 22.86 13.28 -10.31
C TYR A 51 22.81 14.72 -10.84
N VAL A 52 22.56 14.91 -12.14
CA VAL A 52 22.38 16.23 -12.77
C VAL A 52 20.96 16.36 -13.30
N HIS A 53 20.40 17.57 -13.19
CA HIS A 53 19.15 17.92 -13.86
C HIS A 53 19.37 17.93 -15.37
N LEU A 54 18.66 17.06 -16.10
CA LEU A 54 18.71 17.04 -17.57
C LEU A 54 17.59 17.94 -18.10
N SER A 55 17.87 18.69 -19.18
CA SER A 55 16.91 19.59 -19.84
C SER A 55 15.55 18.95 -20.17
N ASN A 56 15.52 17.61 -20.29
CA ASN A 56 14.31 16.81 -20.39
C ASN A 56 13.60 16.64 -19.04
N LYS A 57 13.04 17.72 -18.46
CA LYS A 57 12.05 17.78 -17.34
C LYS A 57 12.23 16.87 -16.11
N ARG A 58 13.30 16.08 -16.00
CA ARG A 58 13.49 15.08 -14.95
C ARG A 58 14.38 15.67 -13.86
N PRO A 59 13.90 15.74 -12.61
CA PRO A 59 14.70 16.24 -11.50
C PRO A 59 15.94 15.37 -11.29
N SER A 60 16.99 15.98 -10.73
CA SER A 60 18.13 15.22 -10.21
C SER A 60 17.70 14.44 -8.98
N ILE A 61 18.44 13.39 -8.64
CA ILE A 61 18.23 12.67 -7.37
C ILE A 61 18.29 13.61 -6.17
N PHE A 62 19.17 14.61 -6.18
CA PHE A 62 19.29 15.60 -5.10
C PHE A 62 17.99 16.38 -4.89
N ASN A 63 17.31 16.82 -5.95
CA ASN A 63 16.02 17.51 -5.78
C ASN A 63 14.95 16.57 -5.20
N ILE A 64 14.97 15.30 -5.60
CA ILE A 64 14.05 14.28 -5.08
C ILE A 64 14.32 13.96 -3.61
N LEU A 65 15.59 13.89 -3.20
CA LEU A 65 15.96 13.68 -1.80
C LEU A 65 15.53 14.84 -0.92
N LYS A 66 15.68 16.08 -1.39
CA LYS A 66 15.19 17.27 -0.70
C LYS A 66 13.67 17.29 -0.54
N GLU A 67 12.94 16.90 -1.59
CA GLU A 67 11.49 16.75 -1.55
C GLU A 67 11.05 15.67 -0.54
N ALA A 68 11.77 14.54 -0.50
CA ALA A 68 11.52 13.47 0.46
C ALA A 68 11.91 13.84 1.90
N GLY A 69 12.99 14.61 2.09
CA GLY A 69 13.40 15.17 3.38
C GLY A 69 12.48 16.29 3.90
N ARG A 70 11.50 16.72 3.10
CA ARG A 70 10.63 17.88 3.36
C ARG A 70 11.42 19.18 3.55
N GLU A 71 12.48 19.38 2.78
CA GLU A 71 13.20 20.66 2.78
C GLU A 71 12.27 21.81 2.33
N PRO A 72 12.34 22.97 3.01
CA PRO A 72 11.60 24.16 2.58
C PRO A 72 11.83 24.45 1.10
N ASN A 73 10.76 24.79 0.38
CA ASN A 73 10.71 25.03 -1.08
C ASN A 73 10.69 23.82 -2.01
N TYR A 74 11.00 22.61 -1.53
CA TYR A 74 10.99 21.39 -2.36
C TYR A 74 9.69 20.58 -2.23
N CYS A 75 8.91 20.79 -1.17
CA CYS A 75 7.65 20.07 -0.89
C CYS A 75 6.39 20.97 -0.91
N LYS A 76 6.30 21.93 -1.86
CA LYS A 76 5.23 22.95 -1.88
C LYS A 76 3.79 22.41 -1.96
N HIS A 77 3.61 21.18 -2.45
CA HIS A 77 2.30 20.55 -2.60
C HIS A 77 1.82 19.85 -1.31
N VAL A 78 2.69 19.67 -0.31
CA VAL A 78 2.37 19.04 0.96
C VAL A 78 1.90 20.11 1.94
N LYS A 79 0.60 20.11 2.26
CA LYS A 79 -0.02 21.17 3.08
C LYS A 79 0.58 21.28 4.49
N ASN A 80 0.78 20.13 5.14
CA ASN A 80 1.28 20.03 6.52
C ASN A 80 2.51 19.13 6.53
N ALA A 81 3.58 19.58 5.87
CA ALA A 81 4.81 18.80 5.75
C ALA A 81 5.34 18.43 7.15
N ARG A 82 5.56 17.13 7.35
CA ARG A 82 6.13 16.58 8.60
C ARG A 82 7.48 15.97 8.30
N ARG A 83 8.39 16.03 9.26
CA ARG A 83 9.65 15.30 9.14
C ARG A 83 9.35 13.82 8.84
N PRO A 84 10.02 13.25 7.83
CA PRO A 84 9.71 11.91 7.39
C PRO A 84 10.18 10.88 8.43
N VAL A 85 9.49 9.75 8.51
CA VAL A 85 9.83 8.67 9.46
C VAL A 85 10.80 7.72 8.77
N ILE A 86 12.04 7.66 9.25
CA ILE A 86 13.03 6.71 8.74
C ILE A 86 12.67 5.33 9.28
N LEU A 87 12.30 4.43 8.37
CA LEU A 87 12.00 3.05 8.74
C LEU A 87 13.28 2.21 8.81
N GLU A 88 14.24 2.47 7.92
CA GLU A 88 15.50 1.73 7.84
C GLU A 88 16.56 2.55 7.09
N GLY A 89 17.81 2.44 7.53
CA GLY A 89 18.96 2.99 6.82
C GLY A 89 19.13 4.49 7.04
N MET A 90 19.54 5.20 5.98
CA MET A 90 19.95 6.60 6.07
C MET A 90 18.79 7.58 5.87
N SER A 91 18.92 8.80 6.40
CA SER A 91 18.00 9.89 6.07
C SER A 91 18.22 10.39 4.63
N PRO A 92 17.23 11.06 4.00
CA PRO A 92 17.41 11.65 2.68
C PRO A 92 18.60 12.61 2.59
N GLU A 93 18.89 13.34 3.66
CA GLU A 93 20.03 14.26 3.77
C GLU A 93 21.36 13.52 3.76
N CYS A 94 21.49 12.44 4.55
CA CYS A 94 22.69 11.61 4.55
C CYS A 94 22.95 10.95 3.18
N ILE A 95 21.89 10.57 2.45
CA ILE A 95 22.02 10.06 1.08
C ILE A 95 22.52 11.14 0.12
N ASP A 96 22.04 12.39 0.26
CA ASP A 96 22.49 13.52 -0.56
C ASP A 96 23.99 13.76 -0.38
N GLU A 97 24.47 13.78 0.87
CA GLU A 97 25.89 13.93 1.22
C GLU A 97 26.74 12.79 0.64
N GLU A 98 26.38 11.54 0.92
CA GLU A 98 27.14 10.37 0.45
C GLU A 98 27.20 10.31 -1.08
N LEU A 99 26.07 10.50 -1.78
CA LEU A 99 26.05 10.47 -3.24
C LEU A 99 26.92 11.55 -3.88
N ARG A 100 27.01 12.74 -3.27
CA ARG A 100 27.91 13.80 -3.78
C ARG A 100 29.37 13.37 -3.70
N GLU A 101 29.76 12.69 -2.63
CA GLU A 101 31.12 12.17 -2.47
C GLU A 101 31.40 11.04 -3.47
N LEU A 102 30.51 10.05 -3.56
CA LEU A 102 30.64 8.92 -4.48
C LEU A 102 30.76 9.39 -5.94
N VAL A 103 29.91 10.33 -6.37
CA VAL A 103 29.96 10.88 -7.74
C VAL A 103 31.26 11.62 -8.04
N ARG A 104 31.89 12.26 -7.04
CA ARG A 104 33.18 12.94 -7.20
C ARG A 104 34.34 11.96 -7.31
N ASN A 105 34.30 10.90 -6.52
CA ASN A 105 35.42 9.98 -6.32
C ASN A 105 35.43 8.83 -7.34
N ILE A 106 34.26 8.31 -7.71
CA ILE A 106 34.15 7.15 -8.61
C ILE A 106 34.45 7.56 -10.05
N LYS A 107 35.33 6.79 -10.67
CA LYS A 107 35.68 6.91 -12.09
C LYS A 107 35.47 5.57 -12.79
N HIS A 108 34.93 5.62 -14.00
CA HIS A 108 34.82 4.45 -14.87
C HIS A 108 35.89 4.52 -15.95
N ASN A 109 36.78 3.53 -15.99
CA ASN A 109 37.90 3.47 -16.94
C ASN A 109 38.72 4.77 -16.94
N GLY A 110 39.03 5.28 -15.74
CA GLY A 110 39.76 6.54 -15.54
C GLY A 110 38.95 7.82 -15.82
N ARG A 111 37.71 7.72 -16.30
CA ARG A 111 36.87 8.87 -16.66
C ARG A 111 35.80 9.15 -15.61
N LYS A 112 35.44 10.42 -15.45
CA LYS A 112 34.31 10.84 -14.60
C LYS A 112 33.01 10.19 -15.06
N ILE A 113 32.10 9.94 -14.12
CA ILE A 113 30.73 9.52 -14.43
C ILE A 113 30.09 10.57 -15.35
N ARG A 114 29.35 10.13 -16.37
CA ARG A 114 28.67 11.06 -17.29
C ARG A 114 27.46 11.67 -16.61
N LYS A 115 27.19 12.96 -16.87
CA LYS A 115 26.06 13.71 -16.31
C LYS A 115 24.68 13.09 -16.54
N ASP A 116 24.51 12.32 -17.62
CA ASP A 116 23.26 11.65 -18.00
C ASP A 116 23.15 10.22 -17.44
N SER A 117 24.17 9.75 -16.72
CA SER A 117 24.18 8.41 -16.13
C SER A 117 23.14 8.30 -15.04
N LYS A 118 22.41 7.17 -15.05
CA LYS A 118 21.50 6.78 -13.99
C LYS A 118 22.30 6.11 -12.88
N VAL A 119 22.23 6.70 -11.70
CA VAL A 119 23.10 6.33 -10.56
C VAL A 119 22.31 5.79 -9.37
N VAL A 120 21.02 6.14 -9.27
CA VAL A 120 20.15 5.76 -8.15
C VAL A 120 18.81 5.26 -8.66
N ILE A 121 18.29 4.21 -8.02
CA ILE A 121 16.87 3.86 -8.07
C ILE A 121 16.18 4.58 -6.90
N GLY A 122 15.24 5.46 -7.21
CA GLY A 122 14.26 5.96 -6.24
C GLY A 122 12.94 5.23 -6.47
N GLY A 123 12.49 4.49 -5.48
CA GLY A 123 11.25 3.75 -5.53
C GLY A 123 10.22 4.28 -4.55
N VAL A 124 8.95 4.00 -4.86
CA VAL A 124 7.81 4.35 -4.01
C VAL A 124 6.91 3.13 -3.89
N ALA A 125 6.63 2.71 -2.66
CA ALA A 125 5.58 1.74 -2.34
C ALA A 125 4.46 2.47 -1.60
N SER A 126 3.21 2.38 -2.04
CA SER A 126 2.09 3.10 -1.44
C SER A 126 1.10 2.12 -0.81
N PHE A 127 0.72 2.41 0.43
CA PHE A 127 -0.34 1.69 1.11
C PHE A 127 -1.69 2.15 0.52
N PRO A 128 -2.52 1.23 0.01
CA PRO A 128 -3.68 1.58 -0.80
C PRO A 128 -4.93 1.94 0.03
N VAL A 129 -4.72 2.37 1.28
CA VAL A 129 -5.74 2.91 2.19
C VAL A 129 -5.37 4.35 2.53
N ARG A 130 -6.34 5.27 2.44
CA ARG A 130 -6.12 6.70 2.73
C ARG A 130 -5.68 6.90 4.18
N THR A 131 -4.74 7.83 4.39
CA THR A 131 -4.17 8.14 5.72
C THR A 131 -5.24 8.39 6.78
N ASN A 132 -6.31 9.11 6.44
CA ASN A 132 -7.38 9.47 7.38
C ASN A 132 -8.35 8.30 7.68
N SER A 133 -8.32 7.24 6.90
CA SER A 133 -9.22 6.07 7.01
C SER A 133 -8.55 4.89 7.73
N ILE A 134 -7.31 5.05 8.20
CA ILE A 134 -6.56 4.00 8.89
C ILE A 134 -7.07 3.88 10.32
N ASN A 135 -8.01 2.97 10.52
CA ASN A 135 -8.67 2.72 11.81
C ASN A 135 -7.77 1.95 12.79
N SER A 136 -6.88 1.08 12.28
CA SER A 136 -5.86 0.37 13.06
C SER A 136 -4.50 0.57 12.43
N LYS A 137 -3.54 1.08 13.21
CA LYS A 137 -2.15 1.22 12.75
C LYS A 137 -1.45 -0.14 12.58
N GLY A 138 -2.02 -1.23 13.10
CA GLY A 138 -1.42 -2.57 13.05
C GLY A 138 -1.15 -3.04 11.62
N GLU A 139 -2.17 -3.00 10.77
CA GLU A 139 -2.04 -3.44 9.37
C GLU A 139 -1.02 -2.61 8.57
N LEU A 140 -0.98 -1.29 8.81
CA LEU A 140 0.03 -0.42 8.21
C LEU A 140 1.45 -0.78 8.68
N ILE A 141 1.63 -1.05 9.97
CA ILE A 141 2.93 -1.41 10.55
C ILE A 141 3.40 -2.75 9.97
N ASP A 142 2.50 -3.74 9.89
CA ASP A 142 2.79 -5.04 9.31
C ASP A 142 3.16 -4.89 7.83
N TRP A 143 2.40 -4.08 7.07
CA TRP A 143 2.71 -3.78 5.67
C TRP A 143 4.07 -3.08 5.51
N CYS A 144 4.41 -2.13 6.39
CA CYS A 144 5.73 -1.50 6.39
C CYS A 144 6.81 -2.54 6.62
N SER A 145 6.66 -3.40 7.63
CA SER A 145 7.62 -4.46 7.99
C SER A 145 7.86 -5.42 6.82
N ASP A 146 6.79 -5.97 6.23
CA ASP A 146 6.89 -6.90 5.09
C ASP A 146 7.51 -6.23 3.87
N THR A 147 7.20 -4.95 3.63
CA THR A 147 7.81 -4.17 2.56
C THR A 147 9.31 -3.99 2.77
N LEU A 148 9.77 -3.71 4.00
CA LEU A 148 11.19 -3.59 4.31
C LEU A 148 11.93 -4.92 4.12
N ILE A 149 11.34 -6.02 4.59
CA ILE A 149 11.89 -7.37 4.42
C ILE A 149 12.05 -7.68 2.93
N PHE A 150 11.02 -7.40 2.14
CA PHE A 150 11.05 -7.56 0.70
C PHE A 150 12.17 -6.71 0.05
N LEU A 151 12.27 -5.41 0.39
CA LEU A 151 13.26 -4.52 -0.21
C LEU A 151 14.71 -4.95 0.13
N LYS A 152 14.97 -5.37 1.37
CA LYS A 152 16.27 -5.91 1.79
C LYS A 152 16.62 -7.18 1.02
N LYS A 153 15.66 -8.09 0.85
CA LYS A 153 15.83 -9.33 0.07
C LYS A 153 16.07 -9.04 -1.42
N GLU A 154 15.33 -8.10 -1.99
CA GLU A 154 15.33 -7.82 -3.43
C GLU A 154 16.59 -7.06 -3.88
N PHE A 155 17.06 -6.11 -3.08
CA PHE A 155 18.16 -5.21 -3.46
C PHE A 155 19.46 -5.43 -2.66
N GLY A 156 19.42 -6.21 -1.58
CA GLY A 156 20.59 -6.58 -0.79
C GLY A 156 21.41 -5.37 -0.35
N LYS A 157 22.73 -5.42 -0.56
CA LYS A 157 23.67 -4.34 -0.21
C LYS A 157 23.38 -3.01 -0.93
N SER A 158 22.66 -3.05 -2.05
CA SER A 158 22.31 -1.84 -2.79
C SER A 158 21.12 -1.10 -2.19
N PHE A 159 20.36 -1.69 -1.25
CA PHE A 159 19.32 -0.99 -0.51
C PHE A 159 19.94 -0.11 0.58
N LYS A 160 19.59 1.19 0.60
CA LYS A 160 20.25 2.19 1.47
C LYS A 160 19.32 2.88 2.44
N SER A 161 18.06 3.04 2.07
CA SER A 161 17.10 3.75 2.89
C SER A 161 15.67 3.40 2.53
N ALA A 162 14.80 3.39 3.54
CA ALA A 162 13.35 3.44 3.40
C ALA A 162 12.76 4.45 4.38
N VAL A 163 11.91 5.32 3.85
CA VAL A 163 11.38 6.50 4.52
C VAL A 163 9.87 6.56 4.33
N LEU A 164 9.12 6.55 5.42
CA LEU A 164 7.67 6.58 5.44
C LEU A 164 7.15 8.03 5.52
N HIS A 165 6.26 8.36 4.59
CA HIS A 165 5.46 9.58 4.60
C HIS A 165 4.02 9.26 5.01
N MET A 166 3.52 10.05 5.96
CA MET A 166 2.16 9.97 6.53
C MET A 166 1.42 11.31 6.45
N ASP A 167 2.02 12.30 5.79
CA ASP A 167 1.55 13.69 5.65
C ASP A 167 0.90 13.97 4.29
N GLU A 168 0.65 12.91 3.52
CA GLU A 168 -0.04 12.93 2.22
C GLU A 168 -1.29 12.03 2.26
N GLU A 169 -2.03 11.99 1.14
CA GLU A 169 -3.33 11.31 1.04
C GLU A 169 -3.27 9.81 1.32
N TYR A 170 -2.21 9.15 0.88
CA TYR A 170 -1.94 7.73 1.11
C TYR A 170 -0.56 7.60 1.77
N PRO A 171 -0.42 6.76 2.82
CA PRO A 171 0.89 6.42 3.34
C PRO A 171 1.76 5.80 2.25
N HIS A 172 3.02 6.19 2.20
CA HIS A 172 3.93 5.60 1.24
C HIS A 172 5.37 5.62 1.73
N ILE A 173 6.11 4.62 1.29
CA ILE A 173 7.52 4.44 1.58
C ILE A 173 8.30 4.87 0.34
N HIS A 174 9.09 5.92 0.48
CA HIS A 174 10.19 6.18 -0.44
C HIS A 174 11.36 5.27 -0.08
N PHE A 175 11.95 4.62 -1.07
CA PHE A 175 13.16 3.83 -0.87
C PHE A 175 14.22 4.15 -1.91
N TYR A 176 15.47 4.03 -1.50
CA TYR A 176 16.61 4.40 -2.34
C TYR A 176 17.60 3.25 -2.42
N CYS A 177 18.00 2.95 -3.66
CA CYS A 177 18.97 1.90 -3.93
C CYS A 177 20.07 2.38 -4.89
N TYR A 178 21.33 2.16 -4.50
CA TYR A 178 22.52 2.42 -5.33
C TYR A 178 23.69 1.53 -4.92
N CYS A 179 24.62 1.34 -5.85
CA CYS A 179 25.87 0.62 -5.61
C CYS A 179 26.96 1.65 -5.24
N GLU A 180 27.46 1.61 -4.01
CA GLU A 180 28.52 2.53 -3.55
C GLU A 180 29.82 2.35 -4.35
N ASP A 181 30.15 1.14 -4.79
CA ASP A 181 31.43 0.89 -5.48
C ASP A 181 31.45 1.45 -6.91
N THR A 182 30.30 1.42 -7.60
CA THR A 182 30.25 1.69 -9.05
C THR A 182 29.22 2.73 -9.46
N LEU A 183 28.21 3.03 -8.64
CA LEU A 183 27.03 3.81 -9.02
C LEU A 183 26.35 3.32 -10.31
N ARG A 184 26.53 2.05 -10.69
CA ARG A 184 25.82 1.43 -11.80
C ARG A 184 24.66 0.61 -11.31
N LEU A 185 23.54 0.71 -12.03
CA LEU A 185 22.29 0.03 -11.69
C LEU A 185 22.20 -1.39 -12.28
N ASP A 186 23.07 -1.75 -13.23
CA ASP A 186 22.96 -3.02 -13.98
C ASP A 186 23.23 -4.27 -13.13
N GLY A 187 23.86 -4.10 -11.97
CA GLY A 187 24.15 -5.20 -11.03
C GLY A 187 22.97 -5.65 -10.17
N PHE A 188 21.94 -4.82 -10.00
CA PHE A 188 20.84 -5.12 -9.06
C PHE A 188 19.45 -4.68 -9.55
N HIS A 189 19.34 -3.82 -10.56
CA HIS A 189 18.04 -3.41 -11.07
C HIS A 189 17.33 -4.59 -11.76
N PRO A 190 16.12 -5.00 -11.34
CA PRO A 190 15.44 -6.21 -11.85
C PRO A 190 15.32 -6.27 -13.38
N ALA A 191 14.96 -5.13 -13.97
CA ALA A 191 14.87 -4.98 -15.42
C ALA A 191 16.22 -5.11 -16.15
N TYR A 192 17.32 -4.60 -15.58
CA TYR A 192 18.65 -4.73 -16.18
C TYR A 192 19.22 -6.13 -16.04
N LEU A 193 18.93 -6.82 -14.93
CA LEU A 193 19.30 -8.23 -14.73
C LEU A 193 18.69 -9.12 -15.83
N GLU A 194 17.39 -9.00 -16.10
CA GLU A 194 16.73 -9.76 -17.18
C GLU A 194 17.23 -9.34 -18.57
N LYS A 195 17.46 -8.03 -18.79
CA LYS A 195 18.01 -7.52 -20.05
C LYS A 195 19.43 -8.04 -20.32
N LYS A 196 20.24 -8.26 -19.28
CA LYS A 196 21.62 -8.79 -19.39
C LYS A 196 21.64 -10.28 -19.74
N LYS A 197 20.66 -11.05 -19.26
CA LYS A 197 20.45 -12.47 -19.63
C LYS A 197 20.08 -12.64 -21.11
N GLU A 198 19.40 -11.66 -21.70
CA GLU A 198 18.98 -11.71 -23.10
C GLU A 198 20.13 -11.37 -24.09
N LYS A 199 20.48 -12.35 -24.94
CA LYS A 199 21.53 -12.21 -25.95
C LYS A 199 21.01 -11.52 -27.22
N VAL A 200 19.74 -11.69 -27.57
CA VAL A 200 19.15 -11.17 -28.80
C VAL A 200 18.78 -9.69 -28.66
N LYS A 201 19.47 -8.80 -29.39
CA LYS A 201 19.31 -7.34 -29.32
C LYS A 201 17.84 -6.88 -29.45
N ARG A 202 17.07 -7.46 -30.38
CA ARG A 202 15.65 -7.11 -30.61
C ARG A 202 14.75 -7.47 -29.42
N LYS A 203 15.09 -8.51 -28.64
CA LYS A 203 14.31 -8.99 -27.49
C LYS A 203 14.67 -8.30 -26.17
N LYS A 204 15.77 -7.54 -26.11
CA LYS A 204 16.21 -6.84 -24.89
C LYS A 204 15.17 -5.90 -24.28
N LYS A 205 14.35 -5.24 -25.11
CA LYS A 205 13.25 -4.37 -24.63
C LYS A 205 12.15 -5.20 -23.94
N GLN A 206 11.85 -6.38 -24.48
CA GLN A 206 10.89 -7.31 -23.90
C GLN A 206 11.42 -7.89 -22.58
N ALA A 207 12.71 -8.28 -22.55
CA ALA A 207 13.37 -8.77 -21.33
C ALA A 207 13.37 -7.71 -20.22
N PHE A 208 13.63 -6.44 -20.54
CA PHE A 208 13.54 -5.34 -19.59
C PHE A 208 12.14 -5.23 -18.97
N LYS A 209 11.08 -5.23 -19.79
CA LYS A 209 9.70 -5.22 -19.31
C LYS A 209 9.38 -6.45 -18.46
N LYS A 210 9.86 -7.63 -18.87
CA LYS A 210 9.70 -8.88 -18.12
C LYS A 210 10.31 -8.77 -16.72
N GLY A 211 11.50 -8.19 -16.59
CA GLY A 211 12.13 -7.97 -15.28
C GLY A 211 11.32 -7.08 -14.35
N LEU A 212 10.70 -6.01 -14.87
CA LEU A 212 9.77 -5.18 -14.10
C LEU A 212 8.48 -5.93 -13.73
N CYS A 213 7.92 -6.72 -14.64
CA CYS A 213 6.74 -7.55 -14.32
C CYS A 213 7.06 -8.54 -13.20
N LEU A 214 8.18 -9.25 -13.30
CA LEU A 214 8.60 -10.23 -12.30
C LEU A 214 8.88 -9.58 -10.94
N PHE A 215 9.44 -8.36 -10.91
CA PHE A 215 9.59 -7.58 -9.68
C PHE A 215 8.24 -7.32 -9.01
N LEU A 216 7.24 -6.87 -9.78
CA LEU A 216 5.89 -6.64 -9.27
C LEU A 216 5.20 -7.95 -8.86
N ASP A 217 5.46 -9.06 -9.55
CA ASP A 217 4.94 -10.39 -9.21
C ASP A 217 5.51 -10.88 -7.87
N ARG A 218 6.82 -10.68 -7.63
CA ARG A 218 7.44 -10.99 -6.33
C ARG A 218 6.89 -10.12 -5.21
N TYR A 219 6.77 -8.80 -5.42
CA TYR A 219 6.18 -7.91 -4.41
C TYR A 219 4.72 -8.28 -4.08
N HIS A 220 3.98 -8.78 -5.06
CA HIS A 220 2.64 -9.31 -4.80
C HIS A 220 2.67 -10.54 -3.91
N SER A 221 3.48 -11.51 -4.30
CA SER A 221 3.58 -12.79 -3.62
C SER A 221 4.08 -12.63 -2.19
N ASP A 222 5.14 -11.82 -1.99
CA ASP A 222 5.86 -11.73 -0.72
C ASP A 222 5.22 -10.72 0.25
N VAL A 223 4.45 -9.73 -0.26
CA VAL A 223 3.87 -8.66 0.57
C VAL A 223 2.39 -8.49 0.29
N SER A 224 2.05 -8.05 -0.93
CA SER A 224 0.73 -7.44 -1.18
C SER A 224 -0.43 -8.42 -1.00
N SER A 225 -0.23 -9.69 -1.32
CA SER A 225 -1.27 -10.72 -1.23
C SER A 225 -1.71 -11.01 0.21
N SER A 226 -0.81 -10.88 1.19
CA SER A 226 -1.11 -11.03 2.62
C SER A 226 -2.13 -9.99 3.12
N PHE A 227 -2.14 -8.81 2.50
CA PHE A 227 -3.05 -7.70 2.80
C PHE A 227 -4.29 -7.67 1.88
N GLY A 228 -4.52 -8.74 1.11
CA GLY A 228 -5.65 -8.83 0.17
C GLY A 228 -5.56 -7.88 -1.03
N HIS A 229 -4.39 -7.26 -1.26
CA HIS A 229 -4.19 -6.37 -2.40
C HIS A 229 -4.09 -7.18 -3.69
N LYS A 230 -4.72 -6.70 -4.76
CA LYS A 230 -4.60 -7.32 -6.08
C LYS A 230 -3.29 -7.00 -6.78
N ARG A 231 -2.74 -8.00 -7.48
CA ARG A 231 -1.61 -7.86 -8.41
C ARG A 231 -1.87 -6.86 -9.53
N TYR A 232 -3.05 -6.96 -10.11
CA TYR A 232 -3.49 -6.13 -11.22
C TYR A 232 -4.70 -5.34 -10.80
N ASN A 233 -4.65 -4.03 -11.04
CA ASN A 233 -5.86 -3.24 -11.12
C ASN A 233 -6.50 -3.51 -12.50
N LYS A 234 -7.80 -3.84 -12.58
CA LYS A 234 -8.47 -4.08 -13.88
C LYS A 234 -8.11 -2.92 -14.83
N LYS A 235 -7.52 -3.25 -15.99
CA LYS A 235 -7.02 -2.36 -17.07
C LYS A 235 -7.17 -0.85 -16.78
N ARG A 236 -6.38 -0.29 -15.86
CA ARG A 236 -6.26 1.16 -15.75
C ARG A 236 -5.55 1.65 -17.02
N ARG A 237 -6.27 2.41 -17.86
CA ARG A 237 -5.66 3.18 -18.94
C ARG A 237 -4.60 4.10 -18.32
N ARG A 238 -3.41 4.22 -18.92
CA ARG A 238 -2.46 5.25 -18.48
C ARG A 238 -3.11 6.60 -18.76
N LEU A 239 -3.46 7.32 -17.71
CA LEU A 239 -4.05 8.64 -17.78
C LEU A 239 -2.92 9.67 -17.81
N ASP A 240 -3.10 10.75 -18.57
CA ASP A 240 -2.29 11.94 -18.40
C ASP A 240 -2.60 12.60 -17.03
N ARG A 241 -1.76 13.54 -16.62
CA ARG A 241 -1.84 14.15 -15.28
C ARG A 241 -3.17 14.87 -15.07
N ASP A 242 -3.69 15.55 -16.08
CA ASP A 242 -4.91 16.35 -15.95
C ASP A 242 -6.13 15.42 -15.88
N SER A 243 -6.17 14.39 -16.73
CA SER A 243 -7.17 13.33 -16.62
C SER A 243 -7.13 12.59 -15.29
N TYR A 244 -5.93 12.39 -14.71
CA TYR A 244 -5.78 11.79 -13.38
C TYR A 244 -6.31 12.71 -12.28
N LEU A 245 -6.01 14.02 -12.35
CA LEU A 245 -6.52 15.01 -11.40
C LEU A 245 -8.04 15.10 -11.44
N GLY A 246 -8.64 15.11 -12.64
CA GLY A 246 -10.10 15.11 -12.78
C GLY A 246 -10.76 13.85 -12.21
N LEU A 247 -10.17 12.66 -12.45
CA LEU A 247 -10.67 11.42 -11.82
C LEU A 247 -10.52 11.43 -10.31
N LYS A 248 -9.43 12.01 -9.80
CA LYS A 248 -9.19 12.18 -8.38
C LYS A 248 -10.20 13.12 -7.72
N GLU A 249 -10.62 14.19 -8.41
CA GLU A 249 -11.70 15.07 -7.94
C GLU A 249 -13.02 14.32 -7.81
N VAL A 250 -13.39 13.54 -8.83
CA VAL A 250 -14.60 12.70 -8.81
C VAL A 250 -14.54 11.66 -7.69
N GLU A 251 -13.40 10.99 -7.52
CA GLU A 251 -13.19 10.00 -6.46
C GLU A 251 -13.31 10.63 -5.07
N ASN A 252 -12.76 11.84 -4.88
CA ASN A 252 -12.92 12.61 -3.65
C ASN A 252 -14.39 13.00 -3.39
N GLU A 253 -15.15 13.36 -4.42
CA GLU A 253 -16.57 13.66 -4.28
C GLU A 253 -17.37 12.41 -3.88
N ILE A 254 -17.05 11.26 -4.46
CA ILE A 254 -17.65 9.96 -4.10
C ILE A 254 -17.35 9.62 -2.64
N ASP A 255 -16.10 9.78 -2.21
CA ASP A 255 -15.69 9.47 -0.84
C ASP A 255 -16.37 10.40 0.18
N ASN A 256 -16.46 11.70 -0.11
CA ASN A 256 -17.21 12.65 0.72
C ASN A 256 -18.69 12.24 0.86
N LYS A 257 -19.33 11.82 -0.23
CA LYS A 257 -20.71 11.32 -0.22
C LYS A 257 -20.84 10.02 0.59
N ARG A 258 -19.86 9.12 0.53
CA ARG A 258 -19.82 7.89 1.33
C ARG A 258 -19.73 8.20 2.83
N GLU A 259 -18.85 9.12 3.22
CA GLU A 259 -18.75 9.55 4.62
C GLU A 259 -20.05 10.19 5.12
N GLU A 260 -20.70 11.01 4.29
CA GLU A 260 -22.00 11.60 4.61
C GLU A 260 -23.09 10.53 4.79
N LEU A 261 -23.15 9.56 3.88
CA LEU A 261 -24.05 8.42 3.96
C LEU A 261 -23.83 7.61 5.24
N GLU A 262 -22.58 7.38 5.63
CA GLU A 262 -22.26 6.64 6.85
C GLU A 262 -22.70 7.40 8.11
N ARG A 263 -22.44 8.71 8.16
CA ARG A 263 -22.94 9.59 9.25
C ARG A 263 -24.46 9.57 9.34
N LEU A 264 -25.14 9.64 8.20
CA LEU A 264 -26.60 9.54 8.13
C LEU A 264 -27.10 8.18 8.60
N ASN A 265 -26.42 7.09 8.22
CA ASN A 265 -26.76 5.74 8.65
C ASN A 265 -26.61 5.55 10.17
N ILE A 266 -25.56 6.11 10.78
CA ILE A 266 -25.39 6.12 12.24
C ILE A 266 -26.54 6.89 12.92
N LYS A 267 -26.90 8.07 12.41
CA LYS A 267 -28.04 8.85 12.93
C LYS A 267 -29.36 8.08 12.79
N PHE A 268 -29.59 7.47 11.63
CA PHE A 268 -30.77 6.67 11.35
C PHE A 268 -30.88 5.47 12.31
N ASN A 269 -29.77 4.76 12.57
CA ASN A 269 -29.76 3.64 13.52
C ASN A 269 -30.06 4.10 14.95
N LYS A 270 -29.55 5.26 15.38
CA LYS A 270 -29.91 5.84 16.69
C LYS A 270 -31.41 6.16 16.77
N LEU A 271 -31.95 6.83 15.76
CA LEU A 271 -33.37 7.16 15.65
C LEU A 271 -34.24 5.90 15.66
N LYS A 272 -33.85 4.88 14.90
CA LYS A 272 -34.53 3.58 14.83
C LYS A 272 -34.56 2.90 16.20
N ASN A 273 -33.46 2.91 16.93
CA ASN A 273 -33.40 2.34 18.29
C ASN A 273 -34.31 3.09 19.26
N SER A 274 -34.33 4.43 19.22
CA SER A 274 -35.24 5.24 20.03
C SER A 274 -36.71 4.98 19.67
N TYR A 275 -37.04 4.84 18.39
CA TYR A 275 -38.39 4.50 17.93
C TYR A 275 -38.82 3.11 18.44
N LEU A 276 -37.95 2.10 18.34
CA LEU A 276 -38.22 0.75 18.84
C LEU A 276 -38.48 0.76 20.36
N TYR A 277 -37.70 1.53 21.11
CA TYR A 277 -37.88 1.72 22.54
C TYR A 277 -39.25 2.33 22.87
N LEU A 278 -39.60 3.47 22.25
CA LEU A 278 -40.88 4.15 22.46
C LEU A 278 -42.06 3.25 22.09
N ARG A 279 -41.96 2.50 20.99
CA ARG A 279 -43.00 1.55 20.56
C ARG A 279 -43.23 0.45 21.61
N SER A 280 -42.16 -0.10 22.18
CA SER A 280 -42.24 -1.08 23.27
C SER A 280 -42.88 -0.46 24.53
N PHE A 281 -42.48 0.75 24.88
CA PHE A 281 -43.01 1.49 26.03
C PHE A 281 -44.53 1.75 25.92
N ILE A 282 -44.98 2.25 24.76
CA ILE A 282 -46.42 2.49 24.49
C ILE A 282 -47.21 1.16 24.56
N LYS A 283 -46.65 0.07 24.02
CA LYS A 283 -47.28 -1.25 24.10
C LYS A 283 -47.49 -1.69 25.56
N ASN A 284 -46.48 -1.49 26.40
CA ASN A 284 -46.56 -1.81 27.83
C ASN A 284 -47.59 -0.94 28.57
N ILE A 285 -47.66 0.36 28.27
CA ILE A 285 -48.71 1.24 28.83
C ILE A 285 -50.11 0.76 28.44
N LYS A 286 -50.33 0.43 27.16
CA LYS A 286 -51.64 -0.07 26.69
C LYS A 286 -52.06 -1.36 27.40
N VAL A 287 -51.12 -2.27 27.64
CA VAL A 287 -51.39 -3.51 28.40
C VAL A 287 -51.78 -3.19 29.85
N LYS A 288 -51.03 -2.32 30.53
CA LYS A 288 -51.33 -1.89 31.91
C LYS A 288 -52.68 -1.18 32.01
N ALA A 289 -52.98 -0.27 31.08
CA ALA A 289 -54.26 0.43 31.04
C ALA A 289 -55.45 -0.54 30.83
N LYS A 290 -55.30 -1.53 29.93
CA LYS A 290 -56.32 -2.56 29.71
C LYS A 290 -56.54 -3.45 30.94
N TYR A 291 -55.48 -3.76 31.68
CA TYR A 291 -55.56 -4.50 32.94
C TYR A 291 -56.28 -3.69 34.03
N ALA A 292 -55.91 -2.41 34.21
CA ALA A 292 -56.55 -1.51 35.17
C ALA A 292 -58.04 -1.30 34.87
N TYR A 293 -58.40 -1.11 33.60
CA TYR A 293 -59.80 -0.98 33.18
C TYR A 293 -60.62 -2.25 33.46
N ARG A 294 -60.06 -3.44 33.21
CA ARG A 294 -60.72 -4.71 33.55
C ARG A 294 -60.90 -4.90 35.05
N LYS A 295 -59.91 -4.50 35.86
CA LYS A 295 -59.97 -4.60 37.32
C LYS A 295 -61.09 -3.73 37.91
N ASN A 296 -61.21 -2.47 37.44
CA ASN A 296 -62.26 -1.55 37.90
C ASN A 296 -63.68 -1.95 37.47
N ARG A 297 -63.82 -2.74 36.41
CA ARG A 297 -65.12 -3.24 35.93
C ARG A 297 -65.62 -4.49 36.69
N LEU A 298 -64.73 -5.18 37.42
CA LEU A 298 -65.06 -6.33 38.26
C LEU A 298 -65.31 -5.95 39.73
N SER A 299 -65.13 -4.68 40.07
CA SER A 299 -65.31 -4.11 41.42
C SER A 299 -66.56 -3.22 41.54
N VAL A 300 -67.45 -3.27 40.54
CA VAL A 300 -68.79 -2.66 40.51
C VAL A 300 -69.77 -3.80 40.29
#